data_AF-A0A2G9HT22-F1
#
_entry.id   AF-A0A2G9HT22-F1
#
_cell.length_a   1.000
_cell.length_b   1.000
_cell.length_c   1.000
_cell.angle_alpha   90.00
_cell.angle_beta   90.00
_cell.angle_gamma   90.00
#
_symmetry.space_group_name_H-M   'P 1'
#
loop_
_entity.id
_entity.type
_entity.pdbx_description
1 polymer ?
#
loop_
_entity_poly.entity_id
_entity_poly.type
_entity_poly.pdbx_seq_one_letter_code
_entity_poly.pdbx_strand_id
1 'polypeptide(L)'
;MKVAIILFLTLSSLLVLVRCYGGAKFEPLREFIKAQSLKKSSNLVAEDVSTEYTTSYVGVQDGLKELDKISELPGQPSVKFDQYSGYVTVDPKAGRALFYYFTEAEDSSKKPLVLWLNGGPGCSSIGNGAFAELGPFRVYPDGKTLWYNKYSWNNVANVLFLESPAGVGFSYSNTSSDYITGDKKTAADSYTFLVNWLERFSEYKNRDFYITGESYAGHYVPQLAYLILHNNKMAKRTFINLKGIAIGNAYVDYEDEMKGCGDTDGIVPVTATRLSVNKLSASVKTPWYPWYYHGEVGGYAVQYQNLTFVTIRGAGHFVPSYQPERALAFFSSFLEGKLPST
;
A
#
# COMPACT_ATOMS: atom_id res chain seq x y z
N MET A 1 13.96 9.16 -61.79
CA MET A 1 13.99 8.36 -60.55
C MET A 1 13.35 9.17 -59.43
N LYS A 2 12.09 8.86 -59.05
CA LYS A 2 11.41 9.43 -57.89
C LYS A 2 11.23 8.29 -56.90
N VAL A 3 11.95 8.34 -55.78
CA VAL A 3 11.81 7.38 -54.69
C VAL A 3 10.63 7.84 -53.84
N ALA A 4 9.58 7.02 -53.80
CA ALA A 4 8.46 7.19 -52.89
C ALA A 4 8.86 6.63 -51.52
N ILE A 5 8.87 7.48 -50.49
CA ILE A 5 8.99 7.05 -49.10
C ILE A 5 7.57 6.78 -48.61
N ILE A 6 7.21 5.51 -48.44
CA ILE A 6 5.97 5.09 -47.79
C ILE A 6 6.25 5.03 -46.29
N LEU A 7 5.74 6.00 -45.53
CA LEU A 7 5.68 5.94 -44.07
C LEU A 7 4.50 5.04 -43.66
N PHE A 8 4.78 3.88 -43.08
CA PHE A 8 3.77 3.12 -42.33
C PHE A 8 3.63 3.72 -40.93
N LEU A 9 2.67 4.63 -40.76
CA LEU A 9 2.14 5.00 -39.45
C LEU A 9 1.08 3.96 -39.07
N THR A 10 1.48 2.88 -38.40
CA THR A 10 0.52 2.02 -37.70
C THR A 10 0.11 2.70 -36.40
N LEU A 11 -0.85 3.61 -36.50
CA LEU A 11 -1.60 4.15 -35.37
C LEU A 11 -2.53 3.03 -34.87
N SER A 12 -2.00 2.10 -34.07
CA SER A 12 -2.83 1.16 -33.31
C SER A 12 -3.29 1.86 -32.03
N SER A 13 -4.17 2.85 -32.19
CA SER A 13 -5.01 3.33 -31.11
C SER A 13 -6.00 2.21 -30.77
N LEU A 14 -5.59 1.28 -29.90
CA LEU A 14 -6.50 0.38 -29.23
C LEU A 14 -7.33 1.24 -28.25
N LEU A 15 -8.38 1.87 -28.77
CA LEU A 15 -9.46 2.43 -27.98
C LEU A 15 -10.18 1.26 -27.31
N VAL A 16 -9.60 0.78 -26.20
CA VAL A 16 -10.37 0.05 -25.20
C VAL A 16 -11.29 1.08 -24.60
N LEU A 17 -12.53 1.11 -25.10
CA LEU A 17 -13.65 1.71 -24.39
C LEU A 17 -13.84 0.91 -23.09
N VAL A 18 -13.02 1.23 -22.08
CA VAL A 18 -13.34 0.90 -20.70
C VAL A 18 -14.65 1.61 -20.45
N ARG A 19 -15.73 0.84 -20.29
CA ARG A 19 -16.99 1.38 -19.77
C ARG A 19 -16.64 1.99 -18.42
N CYS A 20 -16.53 3.33 -18.37
CA CYS A 20 -16.41 4.07 -17.13
C CYS A 20 -17.61 3.67 -16.27
N TYR A 21 -17.35 3.01 -15.15
CA TYR A 21 -18.35 2.72 -14.13
C TYR A 21 -18.72 4.05 -13.45
N GLY A 22 -19.54 4.84 -14.13
CA GLY A 22 -20.39 5.84 -13.50
C GLY A 22 -21.59 5.13 -12.90
N GLY A 23 -21.65 5.04 -11.58
CA GLY A 23 -22.78 4.46 -10.87
C GLY A 23 -22.43 4.18 -9.42
N ALA A 24 -23.03 4.96 -8.51
CA ALA A 24 -22.94 4.83 -7.07
C ALA A 24 -22.90 3.36 -6.60
N LYS A 25 -21.78 2.95 -5.97
CA LYS A 25 -21.66 1.97 -4.88
C LYS A 25 -20.18 1.64 -4.65
N PHE A 26 -19.77 1.72 -3.37
CA PHE A 26 -18.44 1.49 -2.79
C PHE A 26 -17.52 2.72 -2.78
N GLU A 27 -17.53 3.43 -1.65
CA GLU A 27 -16.49 4.37 -1.21
C GLU A 27 -15.72 3.65 -0.07
N PRO A 28 -14.70 2.81 -0.37
CA PRO A 28 -14.05 1.96 0.62
C PRO A 28 -13.42 2.72 1.79
N LEU A 29 -12.90 3.92 1.53
CA LEU A 29 -12.37 4.80 2.56
C LEU A 29 -13.45 5.23 3.54
N ARG A 30 -14.64 5.57 3.04
CA ARG A 30 -15.79 5.93 3.88
C ARG A 30 -16.26 4.74 4.72
N GLU A 31 -16.35 3.55 4.13
CA GLU A 31 -16.74 2.34 4.85
C GLU A 31 -15.71 1.93 5.91
N PHE A 32 -14.42 2.08 5.63
CA PHE A 32 -13.36 1.91 6.62
C PHE A 32 -13.49 2.91 7.79
N ILE A 33 -13.68 4.20 7.50
CA ILE A 33 -13.85 5.24 8.54
C ILE A 33 -15.07 4.94 9.42
N LYS A 34 -16.20 4.55 8.82
CA LYS A 34 -17.40 4.13 9.56
C LYS A 34 -17.14 2.89 10.43
N ALA A 35 -16.46 1.87 9.88
CA ALA A 35 -16.12 0.66 10.63
C ALA A 35 -15.19 0.97 11.81
N GLN A 36 -14.28 1.92 11.66
CA GLN A 36 -13.40 2.38 12.73
C GLN A 36 -14.18 3.15 13.82
N SER A 37 -15.13 4.02 13.45
CA SER A 37 -15.96 4.73 14.45
C SER A 37 -16.87 3.79 15.23
N LEU A 38 -17.41 2.75 14.59
CA LEU A 38 -18.25 1.73 15.24
C LEU A 38 -17.49 0.86 16.25
N LYS A 39 -16.15 0.74 16.17
CA LYS A 39 -15.36 0.13 17.26
C LYS A 39 -15.50 0.87 18.59
N LYS A 40 -15.88 2.16 18.58
CA LYS A 40 -16.12 2.96 19.79
C LYS A 40 -17.58 2.95 20.28
N SER A 41 -18.52 2.41 19.50
CA SER A 41 -19.95 2.36 19.84
C SER A 41 -20.45 0.94 19.64
N SER A 42 -20.62 0.18 20.72
CA SER A 42 -21.32 -1.10 20.67
C SER A 42 -22.75 -0.89 20.17
N ASN A 43 -23.14 -1.69 19.18
CA ASN A 43 -24.47 -1.83 18.57
C ASN A 43 -24.71 -0.93 17.35
N LEU A 44 -24.58 -1.53 16.16
CA LEU A 44 -25.58 -1.56 15.08
C LEU A 44 -25.01 -2.39 13.92
N VAL A 45 -25.74 -3.45 13.55
CA VAL A 45 -25.41 -4.34 12.42
C VAL A 45 -25.88 -3.64 11.14
N ALA A 46 -24.96 -3.34 10.23
CA ALA A 46 -25.33 -3.00 8.87
C ALA A 46 -25.64 -4.29 8.11
N GLU A 47 -26.93 -4.57 7.96
CA GLU A 47 -27.46 -5.49 6.94
C GLU A 47 -27.18 -4.87 5.56
N ASP A 48 -26.17 -5.38 4.85
CA ASP A 48 -26.15 -5.60 3.38
C ASP A 48 -24.73 -5.96 2.89
N VAL A 49 -24.11 -6.98 3.50
CA VAL A 49 -22.93 -7.64 2.92
C VAL A 49 -23.18 -9.14 2.99
N SER A 50 -23.83 -9.66 1.95
CA SER A 50 -24.04 -11.09 1.72
C SER A 50 -22.75 -11.89 1.91
N THR A 51 -22.71 -12.71 2.97
CA THR A 51 -22.38 -14.16 2.97
C THR A 51 -21.23 -14.73 2.12
N GLU A 52 -20.27 -13.97 1.60
CA GLU A 52 -19.23 -14.49 0.69
C GLU A 52 -17.78 -14.40 1.18
N TYR A 53 -17.51 -13.82 2.35
CA TYR A 53 -16.17 -13.90 2.97
C TYR A 53 -16.06 -15.21 3.76
N THR A 54 -15.92 -16.29 3.01
CA THR A 54 -15.58 -17.64 3.49
C THR A 54 -14.28 -17.63 4.29
N THR A 55 -14.11 -18.63 5.16
CA THR A 55 -12.89 -18.89 5.92
C THR A 55 -11.66 -18.78 5.01
N SER A 56 -10.79 -17.81 5.26
CA SER A 56 -9.51 -17.69 4.53
C SER A 56 -8.76 -19.01 4.63
N TYR A 57 -8.30 -19.53 3.49
CA TYR A 57 -7.42 -20.70 3.46
C TYR A 57 -6.22 -20.45 4.38
N VAL A 58 -5.89 -21.41 5.24
CA VAL A 58 -4.67 -21.39 6.06
C VAL A 58 -3.91 -22.68 5.82
N GLY A 59 -2.79 -22.57 5.11
CA GLY A 59 -1.87 -23.69 4.86
C GLY A 59 -0.96 -23.99 6.04
N VAL A 60 -0.18 -25.07 5.93
CA VAL A 60 0.91 -25.37 6.87
C VAL A 60 2.05 -24.37 6.62
N GLN A 61 2.54 -23.73 7.66
CA GLN A 61 3.57 -22.68 7.57
C GLN A 61 4.86 -23.02 8.32
N ASP A 62 4.88 -24.10 9.11
CA ASP A 62 6.00 -24.47 9.96
C ASP A 62 7.28 -24.68 9.14
N GLY A 63 8.37 -24.03 9.56
CA GLY A 63 9.68 -24.10 8.91
C GLY A 63 9.83 -23.29 7.61
N LEU A 64 8.74 -22.77 7.03
CA LEU A 64 8.81 -22.02 5.76
C LEU A 64 9.49 -20.66 5.90
N LYS A 65 9.45 -20.04 7.10
CA LYS A 65 10.15 -18.77 7.38
C LYS A 65 11.65 -18.87 7.07
N GLU A 66 12.31 -19.94 7.53
CA GLU A 66 13.76 -20.10 7.38
C GLU A 66 14.17 -20.32 5.92
N LEU A 67 13.28 -20.92 5.12
CA LEU A 67 13.49 -21.09 3.68
C LEU A 67 13.38 -19.76 2.91
N ASP A 68 12.61 -18.82 3.43
CA ASP A 68 12.44 -17.49 2.83
C ASP A 68 13.60 -16.54 3.20
N LYS A 69 14.49 -16.91 4.14
CA LYS A 69 15.55 -16.02 4.64
C LYS A 69 16.59 -15.73 3.54
N ILE A 70 16.78 -14.44 3.26
CA ILE A 70 17.82 -13.97 2.36
C ILE A 70 19.10 -13.77 3.18
N SER A 71 20.12 -14.60 2.91
CA SER A 71 21.44 -14.42 3.53
C SER A 71 22.12 -13.15 3.02
N GLU A 72 22.12 -12.96 1.70
CA GLU A 72 22.70 -11.81 1.04
C GLU A 72 22.08 -11.60 -0.36
N LEU A 73 21.63 -10.38 -0.67
CA LEU A 73 21.28 -10.01 -2.03
C LEU A 73 22.54 -9.74 -2.87
N PRO A 74 22.57 -10.09 -4.16
CA PRO A 74 23.68 -9.73 -5.03
C PRO A 74 23.96 -8.23 -5.01
N GLY A 75 25.22 -7.86 -4.74
CA GLY A 75 25.68 -6.47 -4.74
C GLY A 75 25.22 -5.63 -3.54
N GLN A 76 24.63 -6.24 -2.50
CA GLN A 76 24.25 -5.49 -1.30
C GLN A 76 25.44 -5.07 -0.43
N PRO A 77 25.36 -3.94 0.28
CA PRO A 77 26.26 -3.63 1.37
C PRO A 77 25.95 -4.51 2.61
N SER A 78 26.90 -4.58 3.55
CA SER A 78 26.68 -5.23 4.84
C SER A 78 25.54 -4.56 5.62
N VAL A 79 24.65 -5.36 6.19
CA VAL A 79 23.49 -4.92 6.98
C VAL A 79 23.37 -5.67 8.29
N LYS A 80 22.62 -5.08 9.23
CA LYS A 80 22.38 -5.63 10.59
C LYS A 80 20.91 -6.01 10.84
N PHE A 81 20.12 -6.10 9.78
CA PHE A 81 18.73 -6.53 9.85
C PHE A 81 18.54 -7.79 9.01
N ASP A 82 17.57 -8.61 9.40
CA ASP A 82 17.16 -9.76 8.61
C ASP A 82 16.21 -9.33 7.47
N GLN A 83 16.26 -10.08 6.38
CA GLN A 83 15.39 -9.90 5.22
C GLN A 83 14.96 -11.25 4.67
N TYR A 84 13.74 -11.29 4.13
CA TYR A 84 13.09 -12.51 3.69
C TYR A 84 12.36 -12.24 2.38
N SER A 85 12.29 -13.24 1.51
CA SER A 85 11.44 -13.21 0.34
C SER A 85 10.93 -14.60 0.02
N GLY A 86 9.69 -14.68 -0.42
CA GLY A 86 9.13 -15.96 -0.80
C GLY A 86 7.69 -15.84 -1.27
N TYR A 87 7.06 -17.00 -1.38
CA TYR A 87 5.68 -17.12 -1.84
C TYR A 87 4.77 -17.55 -0.70
N VAL A 88 3.59 -16.95 -0.67
CA VAL A 88 2.49 -17.39 0.18
C VAL A 88 1.31 -17.76 -0.73
N THR A 89 0.92 -19.03 -0.69
CA THR A 89 -0.24 -19.53 -1.43
C THR A 89 -1.53 -18.97 -0.84
N VAL A 90 -2.34 -18.34 -1.68
CA VAL A 90 -3.64 -17.76 -1.30
C VAL A 90 -4.82 -18.59 -1.83
N ASP A 91 -4.59 -19.38 -2.88
CA ASP A 91 -5.59 -20.32 -3.43
C ASP A 91 -4.86 -21.56 -4.00
N PRO A 92 -4.83 -22.68 -3.26
CA PRO A 92 -4.12 -23.88 -3.70
C PRO A 92 -4.79 -24.55 -4.91
N LYS A 93 -6.11 -24.39 -5.09
CA LYS A 93 -6.83 -24.99 -6.22
C LYS A 93 -6.46 -24.29 -7.53
N ALA A 94 -6.38 -22.97 -7.49
CA ALA A 94 -5.95 -22.19 -8.65
C ALA A 94 -4.42 -22.20 -8.84
N GLY A 95 -3.65 -22.66 -7.84
CA GLY A 95 -2.20 -22.52 -7.79
C GLY A 95 -1.77 -21.05 -7.68
N ARG A 96 -2.59 -20.21 -7.02
CA ARG A 96 -2.35 -18.77 -6.88
C ARG A 96 -1.52 -18.49 -5.63
N ALA A 97 -0.39 -17.80 -5.83
CA ALA A 97 0.51 -17.41 -4.77
C ALA A 97 0.99 -15.98 -4.96
N LEU A 98 1.08 -15.23 -3.86
CA LEU A 98 1.63 -13.88 -3.88
C LEU A 98 3.06 -13.89 -3.37
N PHE A 99 3.93 -13.17 -4.07
CA PHE A 99 5.33 -12.96 -3.72
C PHE A 99 5.47 -11.75 -2.81
N TYR A 100 6.40 -11.84 -1.86
CA TYR A 100 6.72 -10.75 -0.96
C TYR A 100 8.22 -10.58 -0.80
N TYR A 101 8.61 -9.37 -0.43
CA TYR A 101 9.91 -9.04 0.13
C TYR A 101 9.70 -8.34 1.47
N PHE A 102 10.35 -8.83 2.53
CA PHE A 102 10.21 -8.35 3.89
C PHE A 102 11.57 -7.96 4.45
N THR A 103 11.63 -6.78 5.05
CA THR A 103 12.85 -6.24 5.66
C THR A 103 12.54 -5.87 7.10
N GLU A 104 13.26 -6.47 8.03
CA GLU A 104 13.15 -6.11 9.44
C GLU A 104 13.79 -4.74 9.71
N ALA A 105 13.37 -4.12 10.81
CA ALA A 105 14.18 -3.08 11.44
C ALA A 105 15.34 -3.72 12.21
N GLU A 106 16.45 -3.00 12.44
CA GLU A 106 17.56 -3.52 13.26
C GLU A 106 17.12 -3.93 14.68
N ASP A 107 16.14 -3.23 15.27
CA ASP A 107 15.50 -3.61 16.54
C ASP A 107 14.06 -4.10 16.29
N SER A 108 13.95 -5.15 15.47
CA SER A 108 12.67 -5.65 14.92
C SER A 108 11.61 -5.89 15.97
N SER A 109 12.01 -6.43 17.13
CA SER A 109 11.15 -6.76 18.27
C SER A 109 10.42 -5.58 18.90
N LYS A 110 10.86 -4.33 18.68
CA LYS A 110 10.23 -3.12 19.24
C LYS A 110 9.51 -2.27 18.22
N LYS A 111 9.62 -2.59 16.93
CA LYS A 111 9.10 -1.78 15.83
C LYS A 111 7.78 -2.35 15.28
N PRO A 112 6.86 -1.51 14.78
CA PRO A 112 5.60 -1.98 14.20
C PRO A 112 5.84 -2.80 12.92
N LEU A 113 4.80 -3.51 12.47
CA LEU A 113 4.75 -4.15 11.16
C LEU A 113 3.98 -3.25 10.19
N VAL A 114 4.53 -3.05 9.00
CA VAL A 114 3.96 -2.16 7.99
C VAL A 114 3.91 -2.88 6.66
N LEU A 115 2.70 -3.00 6.10
CA LEU A 115 2.50 -3.46 4.72
C LEU A 115 2.63 -2.26 3.77
N TRP A 116 3.37 -2.42 2.68
CA TRP A 116 3.45 -1.47 1.56
C TRP A 116 2.84 -2.06 0.28
N LEU A 117 1.99 -1.27 -0.38
CA LEU A 117 1.34 -1.59 -1.65
C LEU A 117 1.53 -0.44 -2.65
N ASN A 118 2.21 -0.69 -3.78
CA ASN A 118 2.12 0.21 -4.92
C ASN A 118 0.78 0.00 -5.67
N GLY A 119 0.42 0.97 -6.52
CA GLY A 119 -0.83 1.00 -7.28
C GLY A 119 -0.75 0.41 -8.69
N GLY A 120 -1.03 1.25 -9.70
CA GLY A 120 -1.11 0.88 -11.11
C GLY A 120 -2.52 1.05 -11.67
N PRO A 121 -3.45 0.08 -11.54
CA PRO A 121 -3.31 -1.25 -10.92
C PRO A 121 -2.27 -2.14 -11.62
N GLY A 122 -1.59 -3.01 -10.87
CA GLY A 122 -0.67 -4.00 -11.43
C GLY A 122 0.82 -3.63 -11.39
N CYS A 123 1.21 -2.57 -10.68
CA CYS A 123 2.61 -2.20 -10.50
C CYS A 123 3.26 -2.94 -9.31
N SER A 124 4.55 -3.22 -9.41
CA SER A 124 5.29 -3.97 -8.38
C SER A 124 5.60 -3.11 -7.15
N SER A 125 5.22 -3.61 -5.97
CA SER A 125 5.61 -3.04 -4.66
C SER A 125 7.10 -3.22 -4.35
N ILE A 126 7.76 -4.16 -5.02
CA ILE A 126 9.18 -4.43 -4.82
C ILE A 126 10.00 -3.53 -5.74
N GLY A 127 9.69 -3.52 -7.03
CA GLY A 127 10.38 -2.67 -8.01
C GLY A 127 10.29 -1.19 -7.68
N ASN A 128 9.07 -0.67 -7.48
CA ASN A 128 8.86 0.74 -7.16
C ASN A 128 9.12 0.97 -5.66
N GLY A 129 8.29 0.40 -4.78
CA GLY A 129 8.37 0.64 -3.34
C GLY A 129 9.73 0.30 -2.72
N ALA A 130 10.15 -0.96 -2.79
CA ALA A 130 11.35 -1.40 -2.09
C ALA A 130 12.65 -0.83 -2.70
N PHE A 131 12.79 -0.88 -4.02
CA PHE A 131 14.07 -0.58 -4.68
C PHE A 131 14.16 0.81 -5.34
N ALA A 132 13.05 1.51 -5.54
CA ALA A 132 13.05 2.89 -6.05
C ALA A 132 12.69 3.93 -4.98
N GLU A 133 11.86 3.59 -3.98
CA GLU A 133 11.21 4.61 -3.13
C GLU A 133 11.59 4.59 -1.65
N LEU A 134 11.42 3.49 -0.92
CA LEU A 134 11.47 3.53 0.56
C LEU A 134 12.08 2.31 1.22
N GLY A 135 12.40 1.26 0.48
CA GLY A 135 13.13 0.11 1.02
C GLY A 135 14.60 0.44 1.36
N PRO A 136 15.31 -0.53 1.95
CA PRO A 136 16.65 -0.33 2.51
C PRO A 136 17.73 -0.08 1.47
N PHE A 137 17.44 -0.40 0.21
CA PHE A 137 18.41 -0.34 -0.87
C PHE A 137 17.89 0.46 -2.06
N ARG A 138 18.84 0.91 -2.87
CA ARG A 138 18.64 1.45 -4.21
C ARG A 138 19.57 0.75 -5.17
N VAL A 139 19.16 0.65 -6.42
CA VAL A 139 19.93 0.00 -7.48
C VAL A 139 20.84 1.02 -8.16
N TYR A 140 22.13 0.70 -8.28
CA TYR A 140 23.07 1.50 -9.07
C TYR A 140 22.71 1.52 -10.55
N PRO A 141 23.11 2.58 -11.30
CA PRO A 141 22.92 2.62 -12.75
C PRO A 141 23.55 1.45 -13.50
N ASP A 142 24.48 0.72 -12.88
CA ASP A 142 25.06 -0.51 -13.44
C ASP A 142 24.08 -1.70 -13.44
N GLY A 143 22.93 -1.58 -12.76
CA GLY A 143 21.92 -2.61 -12.61
C GLY A 143 22.35 -3.83 -11.79
N LYS A 144 23.46 -3.74 -11.05
CA LYS A 144 24.12 -4.87 -10.40
C LYS A 144 24.49 -4.62 -8.95
N THR A 145 24.89 -3.40 -8.60
CA THR A 145 25.24 -3.05 -7.23
C THR A 145 24.08 -2.33 -6.53
N LEU A 146 23.99 -2.51 -5.21
CA LEU A 146 23.02 -1.81 -4.37
C LEU A 146 23.74 -0.82 -3.46
N TRP A 147 23.11 0.31 -3.17
CA TRP A 147 23.54 1.21 -2.09
C TRP A 147 22.49 1.34 -1.00
N TYR A 148 22.94 1.60 0.22
CA TYR A 148 22.08 1.79 1.37
C TYR A 148 21.26 3.09 1.28
N ASN A 149 19.95 2.97 1.45
CA ASN A 149 19.05 4.10 1.56
C ASN A 149 19.00 4.58 3.03
N LYS A 150 19.72 5.65 3.35
CA LYS A 150 19.72 6.25 4.70
C LYS A 150 18.33 6.71 5.18
N TYR A 151 17.37 6.86 4.28
CA TYR A 151 16.00 7.27 4.61
C TYR A 151 14.99 6.13 4.47
N SER A 152 15.44 4.87 4.54
CA SER A 152 14.55 3.74 4.45
C SER A 152 13.53 3.72 5.58
N TRP A 153 12.32 3.30 5.25
CA TRP A 153 11.26 3.10 6.24
C TRP A 153 11.54 1.94 7.20
N ASN A 154 12.43 1.01 6.83
CA ASN A 154 12.84 -0.05 7.76
C ASN A 154 13.69 0.46 8.94
N ASN A 155 14.12 1.72 8.92
CA ASN A 155 14.74 2.38 10.08
C ASN A 155 13.78 2.51 11.27
N VAL A 156 12.47 2.54 11.02
CA VAL A 156 11.44 2.79 12.06
C VAL A 156 10.32 1.75 12.08
N ALA A 157 10.33 0.78 11.17
CA ALA A 157 9.31 -0.26 11.04
C ALA A 157 9.89 -1.57 10.48
N ASN A 158 9.20 -2.67 10.67
CA ASN A 158 9.40 -3.87 9.88
C ASN A 158 8.51 -3.75 8.63
N VAL A 159 9.09 -3.72 7.44
CA VAL A 159 8.37 -3.35 6.21
C VAL A 159 8.21 -4.55 5.29
N LEU A 160 6.96 -4.86 4.97
CA LEU A 160 6.51 -5.95 4.11
C LEU A 160 6.01 -5.38 2.78
N PHE A 161 6.74 -5.65 1.71
CA PHE A 161 6.38 -5.28 0.34
C PHE A 161 5.66 -6.47 -0.31
N LEU A 162 4.41 -6.27 -0.72
CA LEU A 162 3.60 -7.34 -1.31
C LEU A 162 3.34 -7.07 -2.79
N GLU A 163 3.65 -8.03 -3.65
CA GLU A 163 3.27 -7.98 -5.05
C GLU A 163 1.83 -8.51 -5.22
N SER A 164 0.90 -7.59 -5.45
CA SER A 164 -0.52 -7.89 -5.55
C SER A 164 -1.15 -7.02 -6.65
N PRO A 165 -2.09 -7.54 -7.45
CA PRO A 165 -2.65 -8.91 -7.44
C PRO A 165 -1.72 -9.97 -8.08
N ALA A 166 -2.22 -11.21 -8.22
CA ALA A 166 -1.52 -12.26 -8.96
C ALA A 166 -1.23 -11.81 -10.42
N GLY A 167 -0.02 -12.10 -10.91
CA GLY A 167 0.51 -11.61 -12.19
C GLY A 167 1.39 -10.35 -12.06
N VAL A 168 1.38 -9.68 -10.91
CA VAL A 168 2.28 -8.55 -10.63
C VAL A 168 3.65 -9.07 -10.23
N GLY A 169 4.68 -8.64 -10.95
CA GLY A 169 6.07 -9.01 -10.67
C GLY A 169 6.26 -10.52 -10.67
N PHE A 170 6.62 -11.07 -9.52
CA PHE A 170 6.85 -12.49 -9.30
C PHE A 170 5.61 -13.24 -8.82
N SER A 171 4.53 -12.57 -8.40
CA SER A 171 3.25 -13.21 -8.03
C SER A 171 2.58 -13.87 -9.22
N TYR A 172 1.97 -15.04 -9.04
CA TYR A 172 1.42 -15.83 -10.15
C TYR A 172 0.17 -16.62 -9.79
N SER A 173 -0.50 -17.14 -10.83
CA SER A 173 -1.52 -18.18 -10.74
C SER A 173 -1.34 -19.21 -11.86
N ASN A 174 -1.62 -20.48 -11.56
CA ASN A 174 -1.67 -21.52 -12.58
C ASN A 174 -2.99 -21.46 -13.39
N THR A 175 -3.91 -20.57 -13.01
CA THR A 175 -5.22 -20.41 -13.66
C THR A 175 -5.28 -19.07 -14.40
N SER A 176 -5.33 -19.10 -15.74
CA SER A 176 -5.24 -17.89 -16.56
C SER A 176 -6.36 -16.87 -16.31
N SER A 177 -7.55 -17.29 -15.88
CA SER A 177 -8.64 -16.37 -15.56
C SER A 177 -8.39 -15.53 -14.30
N ASP A 178 -7.44 -15.91 -13.43
CA ASP A 178 -7.09 -15.11 -12.25
C ASP A 178 -6.37 -13.80 -12.59
N TYR A 179 -5.82 -13.66 -13.80
CA TYR A 179 -5.21 -12.43 -14.27
C TYR A 179 -6.25 -11.38 -14.71
N ILE A 180 -7.52 -11.79 -14.86
CA ILE A 180 -8.65 -10.88 -14.99
C ILE A 180 -9.22 -10.69 -13.58
N THR A 181 -8.71 -9.69 -12.88
CA THR A 181 -8.98 -9.46 -11.45
C THR A 181 -9.58 -8.09 -11.20
N GLY A 182 -9.99 -7.84 -9.96
CA GLY A 182 -10.50 -6.57 -9.49
C GLY A 182 -10.29 -6.40 -7.98
N ASP A 183 -10.67 -5.25 -7.47
CA ASP A 183 -10.31 -4.84 -6.10
C ASP A 183 -10.77 -5.83 -5.02
N LYS A 184 -12.00 -6.36 -5.14
CA LYS A 184 -12.56 -7.31 -4.16
C LYS A 184 -11.71 -8.57 -4.04
N LYS A 185 -11.33 -9.17 -5.18
CA LYS A 185 -10.46 -10.36 -5.23
C LYS A 185 -9.07 -10.02 -4.72
N THR A 186 -8.53 -8.87 -5.12
CA THR A 186 -7.22 -8.37 -4.67
C THR A 186 -7.17 -8.19 -3.15
N ALA A 187 -8.23 -7.63 -2.54
CA ALA A 187 -8.34 -7.48 -1.10
C ALA A 187 -8.48 -8.85 -0.38
N ALA A 188 -9.29 -9.77 -0.93
CA ALA A 188 -9.46 -11.11 -0.36
C ALA A 188 -8.18 -11.95 -0.39
N ASP A 189 -7.44 -11.91 -1.51
CA ASP A 189 -6.16 -12.59 -1.66
C ASP A 189 -5.11 -11.95 -0.75
N SER A 190 -5.06 -10.62 -0.66
CA SER A 190 -4.12 -9.91 0.23
C SER A 190 -4.42 -10.18 1.72
N TYR A 191 -5.69 -10.31 2.10
CA TYR A 191 -6.07 -10.74 3.45
C TYR A 191 -5.64 -12.18 3.73
N THR A 192 -5.91 -13.10 2.81
CA THR A 192 -5.49 -14.51 2.93
C THR A 192 -3.97 -14.63 3.01
N PHE A 193 -3.25 -13.82 2.23
CA PHE A 193 -1.80 -13.67 2.33
C PHE A 193 -1.39 -13.27 3.74
N LEU A 194 -1.94 -12.18 4.30
CA LEU A 194 -1.56 -11.69 5.62
C LEU A 194 -1.82 -12.72 6.72
N VAL A 195 -2.95 -13.44 6.67
CA VAL A 195 -3.26 -14.50 7.63
C VAL A 195 -2.19 -15.60 7.57
N ASN A 196 -1.88 -16.13 6.38
CA ASN A 196 -0.86 -17.17 6.24
C ASN A 196 0.55 -16.66 6.59
N TRP A 197 0.87 -15.44 6.19
CA TRP A 197 2.16 -14.82 6.49
C TRP A 197 2.35 -14.64 8.00
N LEU A 198 1.32 -14.21 8.73
CA LEU A 198 1.38 -14.12 10.21
C LEU A 198 1.41 -15.48 10.90
N GLU A 199 0.88 -16.55 10.28
CA GLU A 199 1.12 -17.91 10.78
C GLU A 199 2.57 -18.35 10.57
N ARG A 200 3.22 -17.91 9.47
CA ARG A 200 4.64 -18.18 9.17
C ARG A 200 5.60 -17.35 10.05
N PHE A 201 5.28 -16.08 10.25
CA PHE A 201 6.03 -15.09 11.02
C PHE A 201 5.32 -14.79 12.35
N SER A 202 5.17 -15.85 13.15
CA SER A 202 4.31 -15.84 14.35
C SER A 202 4.68 -14.80 15.42
N GLU A 203 5.93 -14.37 15.46
CA GLU A 203 6.46 -13.31 16.33
C GLU A 203 5.90 -11.91 16.00
N TYR A 204 5.30 -11.74 14.82
CA TYR A 204 4.60 -10.53 14.43
C TYR A 204 3.09 -10.57 14.72
N LYS A 205 2.57 -11.70 15.23
CA LYS A 205 1.18 -11.74 15.73
C LYS A 205 1.01 -10.73 16.86
N ASN A 206 -0.12 -10.03 16.86
CA ASN A 206 -0.44 -8.93 17.78
C ASN A 206 0.45 -7.67 17.66
N ARG A 207 1.48 -7.67 16.80
CA ARG A 207 2.26 -6.46 16.53
C ARG A 207 1.35 -5.36 16.01
N ASP A 208 1.61 -4.12 16.42
CA ASP A 208 0.97 -2.95 15.83
C ASP A 208 1.18 -2.97 14.31
N PHE A 209 0.06 -3.07 13.59
CA PHE A 209 0.06 -3.28 12.15
C PHE A 209 -0.50 -2.05 11.43
N TYR A 210 0.18 -1.62 10.38
CA TYR A 210 -0.26 -0.52 9.54
C TYR A 210 -0.27 -0.96 8.08
N ILE A 211 -1.22 -0.43 7.31
CA ILE A 211 -1.24 -0.62 5.86
C ILE A 211 -0.92 0.71 5.21
N THR A 212 0.07 0.69 4.34
CA THR A 212 0.51 1.86 3.59
C THR A 212 0.53 1.55 2.10
N GLY A 213 0.41 2.58 1.28
CA GLY A 213 0.53 2.42 -0.16
C GLY A 213 0.45 3.74 -0.90
N GLU A 214 0.45 3.65 -2.21
CA GLU A 214 0.47 4.81 -3.10
C GLU A 214 -0.44 4.64 -4.33
N SER A 215 -0.91 5.75 -4.90
CA SER A 215 -1.57 5.77 -6.21
C SER A 215 -2.88 4.99 -6.17
N TYR A 216 -3.07 4.03 -7.08
CA TYR A 216 -4.23 3.12 -7.07
C TYR A 216 -4.37 2.29 -5.78
N ALA A 217 -3.35 2.25 -4.92
CA ALA A 217 -3.51 1.72 -3.57
C ALA A 217 -4.51 2.52 -2.71
N GLY A 218 -4.94 3.70 -3.16
CA GLY A 218 -6.15 4.37 -2.69
C GLY A 218 -7.41 3.50 -2.69
N HIS A 219 -7.49 2.51 -3.60
CA HIS A 219 -8.51 1.47 -3.59
C HIS A 219 -8.12 0.26 -2.73
N TYR A 220 -6.86 -0.19 -2.82
CA TYR A 220 -6.41 -1.42 -2.16
C TYR A 220 -6.36 -1.31 -0.64
N VAL A 221 -5.75 -0.24 -0.13
CA VAL A 221 -5.47 -0.06 1.30
C VAL A 221 -6.77 0.01 2.11
N PRO A 222 -7.77 0.84 1.76
CA PRO A 222 -9.00 0.90 2.56
C PRO A 222 -9.84 -0.38 2.44
N GLN A 223 -9.87 -1.05 1.29
CA GLN A 223 -10.61 -2.31 1.13
C GLN A 223 -10.01 -3.43 1.97
N LEU A 224 -8.68 -3.58 1.95
CA LEU A 224 -7.99 -4.54 2.80
C LEU A 224 -8.18 -4.21 4.29
N ALA A 225 -8.04 -2.94 4.67
CA ALA A 225 -8.24 -2.49 6.04
C ALA A 225 -9.67 -2.78 6.55
N TYR A 226 -10.69 -2.50 5.73
CA TYR A 226 -12.08 -2.85 6.02
C TYR A 226 -12.25 -4.36 6.20
N LEU A 227 -11.69 -5.17 5.30
CA LEU A 227 -11.80 -6.63 5.35
C LEU A 227 -11.13 -7.21 6.62
N ILE A 228 -9.99 -6.66 7.03
CA ILE A 228 -9.34 -7.00 8.30
C ILE A 228 -10.24 -6.67 9.49
N LEU A 229 -10.79 -5.45 9.55
CA LEU A 229 -11.69 -5.05 10.64
C LEU A 229 -12.93 -5.94 10.73
N HIS A 230 -13.48 -6.33 9.59
CA HIS A 230 -14.62 -7.24 9.51
C HIS A 230 -14.27 -8.63 10.05
N ASN A 231 -13.20 -9.25 9.55
CA ASN A 231 -12.81 -10.60 9.94
C ASN A 231 -12.29 -10.69 11.38
N ASN A 232 -11.64 -9.64 11.89
CA ASN A 232 -11.20 -9.59 13.29
C ASN A 232 -12.34 -9.78 14.30
N LYS A 233 -13.60 -9.45 13.94
CA LYS A 233 -14.77 -9.69 14.82
C LYS A 233 -15.07 -11.18 15.03
N MET A 234 -14.64 -12.02 14.09
CA MET A 234 -14.89 -13.47 14.07
C MET A 234 -13.60 -14.27 14.18
N ALA A 235 -12.45 -13.61 14.34
CA ALA A 235 -11.13 -14.22 14.30
C ALA A 235 -10.93 -15.13 15.51
N LYS A 236 -10.77 -16.44 15.25
CA LYS A 236 -10.43 -17.44 16.27
C LYS A 236 -8.94 -17.77 16.34
N ARG A 237 -8.23 -17.62 15.21
CA ARG A 237 -6.83 -18.05 15.05
C ARG A 237 -5.87 -16.88 14.91
N THR A 238 -6.08 -16.03 13.91
CA THR A 238 -5.16 -14.94 13.56
C THR A 238 -5.90 -13.62 13.68
N PHE A 239 -5.55 -12.83 14.71
CA PHE A 239 -6.06 -11.48 14.89
C PHE A 239 -5.02 -10.47 14.38
N ILE A 240 -5.42 -9.54 13.52
CA ILE A 240 -4.52 -8.54 12.95
C ILE A 240 -4.74 -7.20 13.69
N ASN A 241 -3.75 -6.77 14.48
CA ASN A 241 -3.83 -5.56 15.30
C ASN A 241 -3.63 -4.27 14.46
N LEU A 242 -4.56 -4.01 13.54
CA LEU A 242 -4.55 -2.84 12.67
C LEU A 242 -4.70 -1.53 13.46
N LYS A 243 -3.70 -0.66 13.39
CA LYS A 243 -3.63 0.64 14.07
C LYS A 243 -3.97 1.83 13.16
N GLY A 244 -3.59 1.78 11.90
CA GLY A 244 -3.82 2.88 10.97
C GLY A 244 -3.52 2.54 9.53
N ILE A 245 -3.95 3.44 8.64
CA ILE A 245 -3.61 3.43 7.22
C ILE A 245 -3.03 4.77 6.80
N ALA A 246 -2.09 4.77 5.84
CA ALA A 246 -1.59 5.98 5.19
C ALA A 246 -1.44 5.73 3.69
N ILE A 247 -1.88 6.68 2.86
CA ILE A 247 -1.88 6.50 1.40
C ILE A 247 -1.31 7.75 0.75
N GLY A 248 -0.21 7.61 0.02
CA GLY A 248 0.40 8.68 -0.76
C GLY A 248 -0.30 8.85 -2.10
N ASN A 249 -0.52 10.09 -2.53
CA ASN A 249 -1.04 10.44 -3.87
C ASN A 249 -2.17 9.50 -4.31
N ALA A 250 -3.19 9.38 -3.44
CA ALA A 250 -4.17 8.30 -3.50
C ALA A 250 -5.24 8.56 -4.55
N TYR A 251 -5.32 7.68 -5.55
CA TYR A 251 -6.44 7.63 -6.48
C TYR A 251 -7.64 7.01 -5.77
N VAL A 252 -8.67 7.82 -5.48
CA VAL A 252 -9.84 7.42 -4.68
C VAL A 252 -11.16 7.53 -5.44
N ASP A 253 -11.33 8.60 -6.23
CA ASP A 253 -12.57 8.88 -6.95
C ASP A 253 -12.27 9.41 -8.36
N TYR A 254 -12.79 8.72 -9.37
CA TYR A 254 -12.52 9.06 -10.77
C TYR A 254 -12.91 10.50 -11.12
N GLU A 255 -14.06 11.01 -10.63
CA GLU A 255 -14.51 12.35 -11.00
C GLU A 255 -13.64 13.44 -10.40
N ASP A 256 -13.18 13.26 -9.17
CA ASP A 256 -12.30 14.22 -8.50
C ASP A 256 -10.93 14.28 -9.17
N GLU A 257 -10.41 13.12 -9.59
CA GLU A 257 -9.14 13.01 -10.30
C GLU A 257 -9.18 13.71 -11.66
N MET A 258 -10.29 13.60 -12.38
CA MET A 258 -10.50 14.34 -13.64
C MET A 258 -10.68 15.85 -13.44
N LYS A 259 -11.07 16.30 -12.24
CA LYS A 259 -11.26 17.72 -11.90
C LYS A 259 -10.02 18.34 -11.25
N GLY A 260 -9.13 17.54 -10.68
CA GLY A 260 -7.94 17.99 -9.99
C GLY A 260 -6.92 18.61 -10.96
N CYS A 261 -6.26 19.67 -10.51
CA CYS A 261 -5.04 20.20 -11.12
C CYS A 261 -3.84 20.01 -10.18
N GLY A 262 -2.73 19.50 -10.73
CA GLY A 262 -1.50 19.24 -9.97
C GLY A 262 -0.45 20.32 -10.18
N ASP A 263 0.32 20.62 -9.14
CA ASP A 263 1.52 21.44 -9.25
C ASP A 263 2.76 20.60 -9.59
N THR A 264 2.93 19.45 -8.93
CA THR A 264 4.13 18.59 -9.01
C THR A 264 3.80 17.14 -9.35
N ASP A 265 2.66 16.61 -8.87
CA ASP A 265 2.09 15.34 -9.34
C ASP A 265 0.96 15.60 -10.34
N GLY A 266 1.19 15.27 -11.60
CA GLY A 266 0.22 15.40 -12.68
C GLY A 266 -0.69 14.18 -12.87
N ILE A 267 -0.45 13.08 -12.13
CA ILE A 267 -1.24 11.85 -12.23
C ILE A 267 -2.32 11.83 -11.15
N VAL A 268 -1.95 12.06 -9.88
CA VAL A 268 -2.89 12.16 -8.74
C VAL A 268 -2.65 13.48 -8.00
N PRO A 269 -3.25 14.57 -8.46
CA PRO A 269 -2.95 15.89 -7.93
C PRO A 269 -3.50 16.10 -6.52
N VAL A 270 -2.77 16.88 -5.71
CA VAL A 270 -3.18 17.28 -4.35
C VAL A 270 -4.61 17.82 -4.29
N THR A 271 -5.05 18.55 -5.33
CA THR A 271 -6.39 19.11 -5.40
C THR A 271 -7.48 18.05 -5.57
N ALA A 272 -7.23 16.98 -6.33
CA ALA A 272 -8.15 15.84 -6.44
C ALA A 272 -8.36 15.18 -5.08
N THR A 273 -7.26 14.87 -4.38
CA THR A 273 -7.36 14.29 -3.03
C THR A 273 -8.14 15.20 -2.07
N ARG A 274 -7.97 16.53 -2.15
CA ARG A 274 -8.76 17.47 -1.33
C ARG A 274 -10.25 17.44 -1.67
N LEU A 275 -10.62 17.29 -2.94
CA LEU A 275 -12.03 17.14 -3.34
C LEU A 275 -12.63 15.87 -2.74
N SER A 276 -11.93 14.73 -2.83
CA SER A 276 -12.40 13.46 -2.26
C SER A 276 -12.51 13.52 -0.74
N VAL A 277 -11.54 14.13 -0.06
CA VAL A 277 -11.60 14.34 1.40
C VAL A 277 -12.80 15.21 1.80
N ASN A 278 -13.14 16.24 1.00
CA ASN A 278 -14.31 17.08 1.27
C ASN A 278 -15.64 16.31 1.16
N LYS A 279 -15.74 15.34 0.24
CA LYS A 279 -16.93 14.47 0.10
C LYS A 279 -17.18 13.58 1.32
N LEU A 280 -16.16 13.35 2.16
CA LEU A 280 -16.32 12.63 3.43
C LEU A 280 -17.13 13.43 4.46
N SER A 281 -17.31 14.74 4.27
CA SER A 281 -18.03 15.65 5.18
C SER A 281 -17.54 15.60 6.62
N ALA A 282 -16.25 15.34 6.83
CA ALA A 282 -15.66 15.25 8.16
C ALA A 282 -15.42 16.64 8.77
N SER A 283 -15.66 16.80 10.07
CA SER A 283 -15.40 18.06 10.77
C SER A 283 -13.90 18.29 10.97
N VAL A 284 -13.45 19.52 10.68
CA VAL A 284 -12.08 19.97 10.94
C VAL A 284 -11.85 20.06 12.45
N LYS A 285 -10.79 19.42 12.93
CA LYS A 285 -10.32 19.47 14.32
C LYS A 285 -9.14 20.43 14.48
N THR A 286 -8.20 20.41 13.54
CA THR A 286 -7.09 21.37 13.48
C THR A 286 -7.10 22.02 12.10
N PRO A 287 -7.29 23.35 12.00
CA PRO A 287 -7.27 24.07 10.73
C PRO A 287 -5.95 23.90 9.98
N TRP A 288 -5.95 24.16 8.68
CA TRP A 288 -4.78 24.09 7.81
C TRP A 288 -3.57 24.86 8.38
N TYR A 289 -2.44 24.18 8.56
CA TYR A 289 -1.21 24.76 9.11
C TYR A 289 0.03 24.26 8.36
N PRO A 290 1.11 25.06 8.28
CA PRO A 290 2.40 24.58 7.77
C PRO A 290 3.06 23.69 8.83
N TRP A 291 3.66 22.59 8.39
CA TRP A 291 4.53 21.80 9.24
C TRP A 291 5.99 21.97 8.81
N TYR A 292 6.91 21.87 9.77
CA TYR A 292 8.32 22.21 9.57
C TYR A 292 9.22 21.00 9.76
N TYR A 293 10.32 21.02 9.02
CA TYR A 293 11.39 20.03 9.12
C TYR A 293 12.74 20.74 8.90
N HIS A 294 13.67 20.61 9.86
CA HIS A 294 14.95 21.35 9.92
C HIS A 294 14.82 22.86 9.69
N GLY A 295 13.79 23.49 10.26
CA GLY A 295 13.57 24.94 10.14
C GLY A 295 12.95 25.41 8.82
N GLU A 296 12.68 24.52 7.87
CA GLU A 296 11.98 24.82 6.63
C GLU A 296 10.55 24.26 6.63
N VAL A 297 9.66 24.88 5.84
CA VAL A 297 8.31 24.32 5.62
C VAL A 297 8.43 22.98 4.89
N GLY A 298 8.09 21.90 5.58
CA GLY A 298 8.00 20.54 5.04
C GLY A 298 6.75 20.30 4.21
N GLY A 299 5.70 21.09 4.44
CA GLY A 299 4.44 21.05 3.72
C GLY A 299 3.32 21.63 4.58
N TYR A 300 2.10 21.15 4.37
CA TYR A 300 0.93 21.59 5.13
C TYR A 300 0.10 20.41 5.61
N ALA A 301 -0.65 20.61 6.69
CA ALA A 301 -1.53 19.58 7.24
C ALA A 301 -2.86 20.18 7.67
N VAL A 302 -3.92 19.37 7.59
CA VAL A 302 -5.23 19.63 8.20
C VAL A 302 -5.71 18.36 8.86
N GLN A 303 -6.13 18.47 10.13
CA GLN A 303 -6.66 17.34 10.88
C GLN A 303 -8.19 17.41 10.88
N TYR A 304 -8.82 16.32 10.46
CA TYR A 304 -10.24 16.03 10.65
C TYR A 304 -10.40 15.02 11.80
N GLN A 305 -11.63 14.74 12.24
CA GLN A 305 -11.88 13.85 13.38
C GLN A 305 -11.21 12.45 13.28
N ASN A 306 -11.25 11.82 12.11
CA ASN A 306 -10.73 10.45 11.89
C ASN A 306 -9.71 10.35 10.74
N LEU A 307 -9.25 11.49 10.22
CA LEU A 307 -8.38 11.57 9.05
C LEU A 307 -7.48 12.79 9.18
N THR A 308 -6.24 12.68 8.73
CA THR A 308 -5.36 13.85 8.54
C THR A 308 -4.94 13.89 7.09
N PHE A 309 -5.09 15.05 6.45
CA PHE A 309 -4.55 15.28 5.12
C PHE A 309 -3.25 16.06 5.26
N VAL A 310 -2.20 15.61 4.58
CA VAL A 310 -0.85 16.19 4.65
C VAL A 310 -0.28 16.33 3.24
N THR A 311 0.35 17.46 2.96
CA THR A 311 1.17 17.67 1.77
C THR A 311 2.64 17.59 2.15
N ILE A 312 3.48 17.10 1.22
CA ILE A 312 4.93 17.10 1.35
C ILE A 312 5.48 18.01 0.24
N ARG A 313 6.06 19.14 0.64
CA ARG A 313 6.53 20.18 -0.27
C ARG A 313 7.64 19.64 -1.17
N GLY A 314 7.51 19.88 -2.47
CA GLY A 314 8.53 19.51 -3.47
C GLY A 314 8.54 18.02 -3.82
N ALA A 315 7.49 17.27 -3.46
CA ALA A 315 7.32 15.88 -3.83
C ALA A 315 6.38 15.73 -5.04
N GLY A 316 6.76 14.88 -6.00
CA GLY A 316 5.89 14.41 -7.08
C GLY A 316 5.07 13.19 -6.66
N HIS A 317 4.72 12.32 -7.62
CA HIS A 317 3.92 11.11 -7.38
C HIS A 317 4.57 10.18 -6.33
N PHE A 318 5.84 9.81 -6.56
CA PHE A 318 6.64 8.93 -5.69
C PHE A 318 7.25 9.67 -4.51
N VAL A 319 6.45 10.07 -3.52
CA VAL A 319 6.88 11.00 -2.47
C VAL A 319 8.20 10.60 -1.78
N PRO A 320 8.41 9.32 -1.37
CA PRO A 320 9.67 8.90 -0.77
C PRO A 320 10.87 8.95 -1.72
N SER A 321 10.67 8.92 -3.04
CA SER A 321 11.74 9.13 -4.02
C SER A 321 12.12 10.61 -4.16
N TYR A 322 11.13 11.50 -4.24
CA TYR A 322 11.38 12.94 -4.45
C TYR A 322 11.86 13.65 -3.18
N GLN A 323 11.29 13.31 -2.02
CA GLN A 323 11.55 13.97 -0.74
C GLN A 323 11.80 12.92 0.36
N PRO A 324 12.84 12.08 0.25
CA PRO A 324 13.02 10.91 1.12
C PRO A 324 13.11 11.23 2.61
N GLU A 325 13.82 12.31 2.97
CA GLU A 325 13.99 12.70 4.36
C GLU A 325 12.69 13.21 4.98
N ARG A 326 11.95 14.08 4.27
CA ARG A 326 10.63 14.57 4.69
C ARG A 326 9.60 13.44 4.74
N ALA A 327 9.65 12.50 3.80
CA ALA A 327 8.78 11.33 3.78
C ALA A 327 9.02 10.44 5.00
N LEU A 328 10.28 10.16 5.36
CA LEU A 328 10.60 9.38 6.55
C LEU A 328 10.19 10.11 7.84
N ALA A 329 10.38 11.43 7.92
CA ALA A 329 9.96 12.22 9.09
C ALA A 329 8.43 12.20 9.29
N PHE A 330 7.68 12.37 8.20
CA PHE A 330 6.23 12.22 8.22
C PHE A 330 5.81 10.82 8.64
N PHE A 331 6.39 9.79 8.01
CA PHE A 331 6.08 8.39 8.31
C PHE A 331 6.36 8.02 9.77
N SER A 332 7.49 8.49 10.33
CA SER A 332 7.83 8.29 11.74
C SER A 332 6.78 8.92 12.66
N SER A 333 6.34 10.15 12.36
CA SER A 333 5.29 10.83 13.13
C SER A 333 3.96 10.08 13.05
N PHE A 334 3.61 9.57 11.88
CA PHE A 334 2.41 8.75 11.66
C PHE A 334 2.41 7.48 12.51
N LEU A 335 3.53 6.73 12.55
CA LEU A 335 3.66 5.53 13.36
C LEU A 335 3.55 5.83 14.87
N GLU A 336 4.05 6.99 15.31
CA GLU A 336 3.91 7.47 16.69
C GLU A 336 2.51 8.03 17.03
N GLY A 337 1.60 8.10 16.06
CA GLY A 337 0.27 8.68 16.24
C GLY A 337 0.30 10.20 16.45
N LYS A 338 1.37 10.87 16.01
CA LYS A 338 1.57 12.31 16.14
C LYS A 338 1.27 13.03 14.82
N LEU A 339 0.78 14.25 14.94
CA LEU A 339 0.69 15.17 13.81
C LEU A 339 2.10 15.67 13.43
N PRO A 340 2.31 16.07 12.16
CA PRO A 340 3.55 16.76 11.75
C PRO A 340 3.83 17.98 12.64
N SER A 341 5.11 18.23 12.93
CA SER A 341 5.55 19.31 13.83
C SER A 341 5.23 20.69 13.27
N THR A 342 4.69 21.55 14.13
CA THR A 342 4.44 22.99 13.86
C THR A 342 5.67 23.85 14.07
#